data_AF-X0GTW9-F1
#
_entry.id   AF-X0GTW9-F1
#
_cell.length_a   1.000
_cell.length_b   1.000
_cell.length_c   1.000
_cell.angle_alpha   90.00
_cell.angle_beta   90.00
_cell.angle_gamma   90.00
#
_symmetry.space_group_name_H-M   'P 1'
#
loop_
_entity.id
_entity.type
_entity.pdbx_description
1 polymer ?
#
loop_
_entity_poly.entity_id
_entity_poly.type
_entity_poly.pdbx_seq_one_letter_code
_entity_poly.pdbx_strand_id
1 'polypeptide(L)'
;MTPVGLYTYVSAASDHIAANILEDSLWTDAYIVENQKRLSKQYEFVIRWARDNHISHAPGVNAAFFVWLDLGSYYQRNHPEMDVYDRWVLHDIPLQPDDVLKSM
;
A
#
# COMPACT_ATOMS: atom_id res chain seq x y z
N MET A 1 30.20 30.11 -20.52
CA MET A 1 29.37 30.14 -19.30
C MET A 1 28.01 29.58 -19.66
N THR A 2 27.75 28.31 -19.35
CA THR A 2 26.42 27.70 -19.51
C THR A 2 25.52 28.23 -18.40
N PRO A 3 24.32 28.76 -18.69
CA PRO A 3 23.40 29.17 -17.64
C PRO A 3 23.01 27.94 -16.83
N VAL A 4 23.08 28.02 -15.50
CA VAL A 4 22.39 27.07 -14.62
C VAL A 4 20.89 27.30 -14.86
N GLY A 5 20.27 26.38 -15.60
CA GLY A 5 18.82 26.35 -15.76
C GLY A 5 18.19 25.75 -14.51
N LEU A 6 17.24 26.46 -13.91
CA LEU A 6 16.34 25.89 -12.92
C LEU A 6 15.33 24.99 -13.67
N TYR A 7 15.61 23.68 -13.71
CA TYR A 7 14.78 22.71 -14.43
C TYR A 7 13.53 22.27 -13.65
N THR A 8 13.47 22.55 -12.34
CA THR A 8 12.26 22.36 -11.55
C THR A 8 12.19 23.43 -10.46
N TYR A 9 11.00 23.99 -10.28
CA TYR A 9 10.68 24.92 -9.20
C TYR A 9 9.22 24.69 -8.82
N VAL A 10 8.90 24.78 -7.53
CA VAL A 10 7.51 24.71 -7.07
C VAL A 10 6.78 25.94 -7.58
N SER A 11 5.56 25.79 -8.06
CA SER A 11 4.74 26.94 -8.45
C SER A 11 4.64 27.93 -7.29
N ALA A 12 4.98 29.20 -7.52
CA ALA A 12 4.88 30.24 -6.48
C ALA A 12 3.47 30.32 -5.87
N ALA A 13 2.43 30.06 -6.68
CA ALA A 13 1.07 29.99 -6.18
C ALA A 13 0.85 28.80 -5.23
N SER A 14 1.38 27.62 -5.56
CA SER A 14 1.30 26.44 -4.68
C SER A 14 2.06 26.65 -3.37
N ASP A 15 3.24 27.29 -3.45
CA ASP A 15 4.07 27.61 -2.29
C ASP A 15 3.35 28.58 -1.35
N HIS A 16 2.81 29.68 -1.88
CA HIS A 16 2.03 30.63 -1.10
C HIS A 16 0.78 30.02 -0.46
N ILE A 17 0.06 29.15 -1.18
CA ILE A 17 -1.12 28.46 -0.63
C ILE A 17 -0.70 27.51 0.50
N ALA A 18 0.35 26.71 0.29
CA ALA A 18 0.84 25.78 1.31
C ALA A 18 1.31 26.52 2.57
N ALA A 19 2.04 27.63 2.42
CA ALA A 19 2.45 28.47 3.54
C ALA A 19 1.25 28.98 4.34
N ASN A 20 0.25 29.56 3.67
CA ASN A 20 -0.96 30.06 4.33
C ASN A 20 -1.71 28.97 5.10
N ILE A 21 -1.77 27.75 4.56
CA ILE A 21 -2.43 26.61 5.21
C ILE A 21 -1.63 26.14 6.44
N LEU A 22 -0.30 26.04 6.32
CA LEU A 22 0.57 25.51 7.38
C LEU A 22 0.86 26.52 8.50
N GLU A 23 0.76 27.81 8.24
CA GLU A 23 0.92 28.87 9.24
C GLU A 23 -0.34 29.01 10.14
N ASP A 24 -1.49 28.55 9.68
CA ASP A 24 -2.70 28.47 10.51
C ASP A 24 -2.65 27.23 11.42
N SER A 25 -2.16 27.42 12.65
CA SER A 25 -2.04 26.34 13.63
C SER A 25 -3.38 25.78 14.08
N LEU A 26 -4.42 26.61 14.18
CA LEU A 26 -5.76 26.16 14.56
C LEU A 26 -6.34 25.23 13.49
N TRP A 27 -6.18 25.60 12.22
CA TRP A 27 -6.58 24.74 11.10
C TRP A 27 -5.75 23.46 11.05
N THR A 28 -4.44 23.56 11.20
CA THR A 28 -3.52 22.41 11.11
C THR A 28 -3.78 21.38 12.21
N ASP A 29 -3.97 21.82 13.45
CA ASP A 29 -4.30 20.95 14.57
C ASP A 29 -5.64 20.24 14.35
N ALA A 30 -6.66 20.99 13.91
CA ALA A 30 -7.97 20.42 13.58
C ALA A 30 -7.89 19.40 12.42
N TYR A 31 -7.10 19.71 11.39
CA TYR A 31 -6.88 18.82 10.27
C TYR A 31 -6.20 17.51 10.70
N ILE A 32 -5.16 17.56 11.53
CA ILE A 32 -4.45 16.37 12.01
C ILE A 32 -5.41 15.46 12.79
N VAL A 33 -6.17 16.02 13.72
CA VAL A 33 -7.11 15.25 14.56
C VAL A 33 -8.20 14.59 13.69
N GLU A 34 -8.82 15.35 12.79
CA GLU A 34 -9.89 14.81 11.94
C GLU A 34 -9.34 13.81 10.92
N ASN A 35 -8.15 14.05 10.36
CA ASN A 35 -7.52 13.12 9.42
C ASN A 35 -7.17 11.79 10.11
N GLN A 36 -6.59 11.82 11.31
CA GLN A 36 -6.31 10.61 12.11
C GLN A 36 -7.60 9.83 12.41
N LYS A 37 -8.68 10.51 12.80
CA LYS A 37 -9.98 9.90 13.04
C LYS A 37 -10.54 9.21 11.79
N ARG A 38 -10.48 9.87 10.63
CA ARG A 38 -10.96 9.29 9.36
C ARG A 38 -10.11 8.10 8.92
N LEU A 39 -8.79 8.20 9.06
CA LEU A 39 -7.88 7.11 8.72
C LEU A 39 -8.10 5.90 9.63
N SER A 40 -8.24 6.10 10.94
CA SER A 40 -8.56 5.04 11.89
C SER A 40 -9.88 4.34 11.55
N LYS A 41 -10.94 5.11 11.25
CA LYS A 41 -12.24 4.54 10.86
C LYS A 41 -12.14 3.69 9.58
N GLN A 42 -11.35 4.14 8.61
CA GLN A 42 -11.21 3.45 7.33
C GLN A 42 -10.35 2.20 7.48
N TYR A 43 -9.28 2.27 8.28
CA TYR A 43 -8.48 1.13 8.67
C TYR A 43 -9.35 0.06 9.35
N GLU A 44 -10.14 0.43 10.37
CA GLU A 44 -11.04 -0.49 11.07
C GLU A 44 -12.04 -1.16 10.13
N PHE A 45 -12.60 -0.40 9.18
CA PHE A 45 -13.51 -0.93 8.18
C PHE A 45 -12.87 -2.05 7.34
N VAL A 46 -11.66 -1.81 6.81
CA VAL A 46 -10.95 -2.79 5.98
C VAL A 46 -10.47 -3.99 6.80
N ILE A 47 -9.96 -3.77 8.01
CA ILE A 47 -9.50 -4.87 8.88
C ILE A 47 -10.66 -5.74 9.36
N ARG A 48 -11.83 -5.16 9.61
CA ARG A 48 -13.03 -5.94 9.91
C ARG A 48 -13.41 -6.83 8.73
N TRP A 49 -13.46 -6.28 7.52
CA TRP A 49 -13.69 -7.07 6.30
C TRP A 49 -12.68 -8.20 6.14
N ALA A 50 -11.39 -7.93 6.33
CA ALA A 50 -10.34 -8.95 6.23
C ALA A 50 -10.55 -10.07 7.26
N ARG A 51 -10.90 -9.71 8.51
CA ARG A 51 -11.17 -10.66 9.59
C ARG A 51 -12.39 -11.53 9.29
N ASP A 52 -13.47 -10.93 8.81
CA ASP A 52 -14.71 -11.63 8.45
C ASP A 52 -14.49 -12.64 7.31
N ASN A 53 -13.48 -12.40 6.46
CA ASN A 53 -13.08 -13.29 5.37
C ASN A 53 -11.87 -14.19 5.73
N HIS A 54 -11.45 -14.24 7.01
CA HIS A 54 -10.29 -15.01 7.47
C HIS A 54 -8.98 -14.69 6.72
N ILE A 55 -8.81 -13.44 6.28
CA ILE A 55 -7.60 -12.92 5.64
C ILE A 55 -6.68 -12.37 6.72
N SER A 56 -5.45 -12.89 6.78
CA SER A 56 -4.43 -12.41 7.71
C SER A 56 -3.95 -11.01 7.29
N HIS A 57 -3.63 -10.17 8.27
CA HIS A 57 -3.09 -8.82 8.03
C HIS A 57 -1.93 -8.53 8.97
N ALA A 58 -1.03 -7.65 8.58
CA ALA A 58 0.07 -7.21 9.43
C ALA A 58 -0.45 -6.21 10.50
N PRO A 59 -0.28 -6.49 11.81
CA PRO A 59 -0.69 -5.57 12.87
C PRO A 59 0.28 -4.37 12.96
N GLY A 60 -0.20 -3.24 13.50
CA GLY A 60 0.64 -2.07 13.79
C GLY A 60 0.90 -1.13 12.60
N VAL A 61 0.16 -1.27 11.49
CA VAL A 61 0.26 -0.39 10.32
C VAL A 61 -0.93 0.60 10.28
N ASN A 62 -1.08 1.39 11.35
CA ASN A 62 -2.19 2.32 11.55
C ASN A 62 -1.88 3.78 11.16
N ALA A 63 -0.70 4.04 10.59
CA ALA A 63 -0.23 5.41 10.29
C ALA A 63 -0.10 5.73 8.79
N ALA A 64 -0.37 4.77 7.91
CA ALA A 64 -0.23 4.92 6.46
C ALA A 64 -1.57 4.80 5.73
N PHE A 65 -1.59 5.15 4.45
CA PHE A 65 -2.78 5.08 3.58
C PHE A 65 -3.01 3.68 2.98
N PHE A 66 -2.48 2.62 3.58
CA PHE A 66 -2.58 1.25 3.08
C PHE A 66 -2.62 0.22 4.21
N VAL A 67 -3.04 -1.00 3.87
CA VAL A 67 -3.01 -2.17 4.77
C VAL A 67 -2.21 -3.29 4.11
N TRP A 68 -1.51 -4.07 4.92
CA TRP A 68 -0.85 -5.29 4.44
C TRP A 68 -1.75 -6.50 4.67
N LEU A 69 -2.24 -7.11 3.59
CA LEU A 69 -3.09 -8.31 3.62
C LEU A 69 -2.34 -9.48 2.99
N ASP A 70 -2.42 -10.66 3.62
CA ASP A 70 -1.92 -11.91 3.07
C ASP A 70 -2.98 -12.54 2.15
N LEU A 71 -3.01 -12.06 0.91
CA LEU A 71 -3.88 -12.60 -0.14
C LEU A 71 -3.32 -13.87 -0.77
N GLY A 72 -2.01 -14.13 -0.64
CA GLY A 72 -1.37 -15.31 -1.19
C GLY A 72 -1.86 -16.58 -0.49
N SER A 73 -1.81 -16.60 0.84
CA SER A 73 -2.36 -17.72 1.63
C SER A 73 -3.87 -17.84 1.46
N TYR A 74 -4.60 -16.71 1.36
CA TYR A 74 -6.03 -16.73 1.11
C TYR A 74 -6.37 -17.40 -0.23
N TYR A 75 -5.64 -17.05 -1.29
CA TYR A 75 -5.83 -17.61 -2.62
C TYR A 75 -5.57 -19.12 -2.65
N GLN A 76 -4.45 -19.56 -2.08
CA GLN A 76 -4.10 -20.99 -2.00
C GLN A 76 -5.16 -21.84 -1.30
N ARG A 77 -5.76 -21.33 -0.22
CA ARG A 77 -6.83 -22.04 0.50
C ARG A 77 -8.11 -22.21 -0.32
N ASN A 78 -8.40 -21.27 -1.21
CA ASN A 78 -9.62 -21.29 -2.03
C ASN A 78 -9.42 -22.01 -3.37
N HIS A 79 -8.18 -22.35 -3.72
CA HIS A 79 -7.82 -23.04 -4.95
C HIS A 79 -6.85 -24.20 -4.69
N PRO A 80 -7.27 -25.23 -3.95
CA PRO A 80 -6.44 -26.40 -3.66
C PRO A 80 -6.03 -27.19 -4.92
N GLU A 81 -6.76 -27.01 -6.03
CA GLU A 81 -6.52 -27.64 -7.33
C GLU A 81 -5.35 -27.03 -8.12
N MET A 82 -4.82 -25.86 -7.73
CA MET A 82 -3.71 -25.23 -8.42
C MET A 82 -2.38 -25.87 -8.02
N ASP A 83 -1.84 -26.66 -8.95
CA ASP A 83 -0.53 -27.29 -8.83
C ASP A 83 0.60 -26.24 -8.77
N VAL A 84 1.74 -26.60 -8.21
CA VAL A 84 2.96 -25.79 -8.16
C VAL A 84 3.32 -25.29 -9.57
N TYR A 85 3.00 -26.05 -10.61
CA TYR A 85 3.20 -25.66 -12.01
C TYR A 85 2.38 -24.43 -12.47
N ASP A 86 1.10 -24.34 -12.12
CA ASP A 86 0.25 -23.18 -12.49
C ASP A 86 0.74 -21.90 -11.80
N ARG A 87 1.40 -22.04 -10.65
CA ARG A 87 1.99 -20.94 -9.86
C ARG A 87 3.12 -20.21 -10.59
N TRP A 88 3.89 -20.91 -11.41
CA TRP A 88 5.04 -20.34 -12.14
C TRP A 88 4.63 -19.75 -13.48
N VAL A 89 3.60 -20.33 -14.11
CA VAL A 89 3.05 -19.86 -15.39
C VAL A 89 2.37 -18.49 -15.25
N LEU A 90 1.71 -18.20 -14.13
CA LEU A 90 1.08 -16.89 -13.88
C LEU A 90 2.08 -15.71 -13.74
N HIS A 91 3.37 -15.99 -13.57
CA HIS A 91 4.42 -14.96 -13.41
C HIS A 91 5.35 -14.82 -14.63
N ASP A 92 5.07 -15.50 -15.75
CA ASP A 92 5.90 -15.48 -16.98
C ASP A 92 7.40 -15.76 -16.71
N ILE A 93 7.73 -16.52 -15.66
CA ILE A 93 9.09 -16.96 -15.39
C ILE A 93 9.30 -18.34 -16.04
N PRO A 94 10.22 -18.50 -17.01
CA PRO A 94 10.41 -19.77 -17.67
C PRO A 94 10.94 -20.81 -16.70
N LEU A 95 10.20 -21.91 -16.53
CA LEU A 95 10.60 -23.06 -15.75
C LEU A 95 11.77 -23.79 -16.42
N GLN A 96 12.90 -23.91 -15.73
CA GLN A 96 13.97 -24.81 -16.14
C GLN A 96 13.61 -26.26 -15.70
N PRO A 97 13.88 -27.29 -16.53
CA PRO A 97 13.44 -28.67 -16.26
C PRO A 97 13.95 -29.28 -14.94
N ASP A 98 15.04 -28.74 -14.39
CA ASP A 98 15.72 -29.19 -13.18
C ASP A 98 15.09 -28.70 -11.86
N ASP A 99 14.19 -27.72 -11.91
CA ASP A 99 13.47 -27.25 -10.71
C ASP A 99 12.36 -28.21 -10.26
N VAL A 100 11.82 -29.00 -11.20
CA VAL A 100 10.75 -29.98 -10.97
C VAL A 100 11.23 -31.13 -10.07
N LEU A 101 12.46 -31.59 -10.31
CA LEU A 101 13.04 -32.76 -9.65
C LEU A 101 13.43 -32.52 -8.18
N LYS A 102 13.51 -31.26 -7.74
CA LYS A 102 13.86 -30.91 -6.34
C LYS A 102 12.65 -30.79 -5.42
N SER A 103 11.43 -30.94 -5.94
CA SER A 103 10.19 -30.83 -5.16
C SER A 103 9.47 -32.16 -4.90
N MET A 104 10.02 -33.27 -5.39
CA MET A 104 9.63 -34.65 -5.04
C MET A 104 10.57 -35.22 -3.98
#